data_AF-A0A239W3R4-F1
#
_entry.id   AF-A0A239W3R4-F1
#
_cell.length_a   1.000
_cell.length_b   1.000
_cell.length_c   1.000
_cell.angle_alpha   90.00
_cell.angle_beta   90.00
_cell.angle_gamma   90.00
#
_symmetry.space_group_name_H-M   'P 1'
#
loop_
_entity.id
_entity.type
_entity.pdbx_description
1 polymer ?
#
loop_
_entity_poly.entity_id
_entity_poly.type
_entity_poly.pdbx_seq_one_letter_code
_entity_poly.pdbx_strand_id
1 'polypeptide(L)'
;MPRTNVTTYSIIIAYNVFTLVGGFALDWPMGNVLLLAWAETVMFVVGGTAANARLRWQSRHGGRKICDDFAVATVDDATLNSALEHPASFFFRDLIFCLGHLGLAGWIAVWIGVSFSVTAFWVPLGLAVFRHLTEEFTDSLADPYVRRAKDLRAAHDADRRVFTQHFFVFAAWGLMIFLSVHGLSHVLVLGMVGLYVVLKTFVEVQITWSRDHTVSVDQARAARVEKLMSGH
;
A
#
# COMPACT_ATOMS: atom_id res chain seq x y z
N MET A 1 -13.41 -12.97 -18.60
CA MET A 1 -13.94 -11.89 -17.74
C MET A 1 -13.05 -11.79 -16.51
N PRO A 2 -12.46 -10.62 -16.19
CA PRO A 2 -11.78 -10.45 -14.91
C PRO A 2 -12.80 -10.65 -13.80
N ARG A 3 -12.54 -11.59 -12.89
CA ARG A 3 -13.36 -11.78 -11.69
C ARG A 3 -13.02 -10.65 -10.74
N THR A 4 -13.92 -9.67 -10.57
CA THR A 4 -13.82 -8.70 -9.48
C THR A 4 -13.74 -9.45 -8.17
N ASN A 5 -12.65 -9.23 -7.41
CA ASN A 5 -12.45 -9.85 -6.12
C ASN A 5 -13.26 -9.09 -5.05
N VAL A 6 -14.58 -9.23 -5.12
CA VAL A 6 -15.55 -8.58 -4.22
C VAL A 6 -15.16 -8.79 -2.75
N THR A 7 -14.57 -9.95 -2.43
CA THR A 7 -14.05 -10.28 -1.10
C THR A 7 -12.94 -9.34 -0.66
N THR A 8 -11.90 -9.13 -1.48
CA THR A 8 -10.80 -8.23 -1.12
C THR A 8 -11.25 -6.78 -0.99
N TYR A 9 -12.10 -6.28 -1.89
CA TYR A 9 -12.67 -4.92 -1.74
C TYR A 9 -13.47 -4.76 -0.44
N SER A 10 -14.31 -5.74 -0.13
CA SER A 10 -15.14 -5.70 1.08
C SER A 10 -14.28 -5.71 2.34
N ILE A 11 -13.21 -6.50 2.36
CA ILE A 11 -12.26 -6.55 3.49
C ILE A 11 -11.52 -5.22 3.63
N ILE A 12 -11.06 -4.62 2.52
CA ILE A 12 -10.40 -3.30 2.53
C ILE A 12 -11.31 -2.24 3.12
N ILE A 13 -12.56 -2.16 2.64
CA ILE A 13 -13.53 -1.17 3.12
C ILE A 13 -13.88 -1.44 4.58
N ALA A 14 -14.20 -2.68 4.95
CA ALA A 14 -14.56 -3.04 6.31
C ALA A 14 -13.43 -2.73 7.31
N TYR A 15 -12.18 -3.04 6.97
CA TYR A 15 -11.01 -2.74 7.81
C TYR A 15 -10.83 -1.23 8.03
N ASN A 16 -10.94 -0.42 6.97
CA ASN A 16 -10.78 1.03 7.11
C ASN A 16 -11.97 1.67 7.86
N VAL A 17 -13.20 1.22 7.61
CA VAL A 17 -14.39 1.63 8.38
C VAL A 17 -14.24 1.24 9.85
N PHE A 18 -13.75 0.05 10.15
CA PHE A 18 -13.50 -0.37 11.53
C PHE A 18 -12.44 0.51 12.21
N THR A 19 -11.42 0.94 11.49
CA THR A 19 -10.41 1.88 12.00
C THR A 19 -11.04 3.24 12.36
N LEU A 20 -11.98 3.73 11.54
CA LEU A 20 -12.77 4.93 11.85
C LEU A 20 -13.68 4.71 13.06
N VAL A 21 -14.48 3.64 13.08
CA VAL A 21 -15.41 3.35 14.19
C VAL A 21 -14.64 3.18 15.50
N GLY A 22 -13.52 2.46 15.47
CA GLY A 22 -12.62 2.30 16.60
C GLY A 22 -12.19 3.65 17.17
N GLY A 23 -11.70 4.54 16.30
CA GLY A 23 -11.25 5.86 16.71
C GLY A 23 -12.37 6.81 17.17
N PHE A 24 -13.50 6.86 16.46
CA PHE A 24 -14.54 7.87 16.67
C PHE A 24 -15.65 7.44 17.64
N ALA A 25 -15.87 6.14 17.82
CA ALA A 25 -17.02 5.61 18.57
C ALA A 25 -16.64 4.63 19.69
N LEU A 26 -15.43 4.04 19.67
CA LEU A 26 -14.98 3.07 20.67
C LEU A 26 -13.82 3.57 21.53
N ASP A 27 -13.58 4.89 21.52
CA ASP A 27 -12.52 5.57 22.27
C ASP A 27 -11.14 4.93 22.10
N TRP A 28 -10.85 4.39 20.90
CA TRP A 28 -9.52 3.87 20.64
C TRP A 28 -8.48 4.99 20.75
N PRO A 29 -7.34 4.71 21.41
CA PRO A 29 -6.28 5.70 21.51
C PRO A 29 -5.84 6.13 20.12
N MET A 30 -5.94 7.43 19.81
CA MET A 30 -5.60 7.96 18.48
C MET A 30 -4.15 7.62 18.08
N GLY A 31 -3.26 7.43 19.06
CA GLY A 31 -1.87 7.04 18.84
C GLY A 31 -1.75 5.65 18.22
N ASN A 32 -2.74 4.79 18.43
CA ASN A 32 -2.79 3.47 17.82
C ASN A 32 -3.07 3.57 16.32
N VAL A 33 -3.79 4.60 15.84
CA VAL A 33 -4.02 4.82 14.40
C VAL A 33 -2.74 5.26 13.71
N LEU A 34 -1.94 6.11 14.36
CA LEU A 34 -0.62 6.51 13.86
C LEU A 34 0.35 5.33 13.85
N LEU A 35 0.36 4.52 14.91
CA LEU A 35 1.20 3.32 14.94
C LEU A 35 0.73 2.26 13.92
N LEU A 36 -0.58 2.17 13.66
CA LEU A 36 -1.13 1.29 12.64
C LEU A 36 -0.67 1.73 11.25
N ALA A 37 -0.68 3.03 10.98
CA ALA A 37 -0.15 3.58 9.73
C ALA A 37 1.32 3.20 9.55
N TRP A 38 2.14 3.34 10.60
CA TRP A 38 3.54 2.89 10.59
C TRP A 38 3.68 1.39 10.34
N ALA A 39 2.91 0.56 11.05
CA ALA A 39 2.99 -0.89 10.91
C ALA A 39 2.61 -1.35 9.50
N GLU A 40 1.59 -0.73 8.90
CA GLU A 40 1.24 -0.93 7.50
C GLU A 40 2.35 -0.48 6.55
N THR A 41 3.02 0.66 6.80
CA THR A 41 4.19 1.06 6.02
C THR A 41 5.23 -0.06 5.99
N VAL A 42 5.55 -0.63 7.15
CA VAL A 42 6.51 -1.75 7.26
C VAL A 42 6.03 -2.96 6.44
N MET A 43 4.75 -3.31 6.54
CA MET A 43 4.17 -4.42 5.76
C MET A 43 4.29 -4.17 4.24
N PHE A 44 4.04 -2.95 3.76
CA PHE A 44 4.18 -2.59 2.35
C PHE A 44 5.62 -2.69 1.86
N VAL A 45 6.57 -2.20 2.65
CA VAL A 45 8.00 -2.26 2.32
C VAL A 45 8.49 -3.70 2.25
N VAL A 46 8.10 -4.54 3.20
CA VAL A 46 8.44 -5.97 3.22
C VAL A 46 7.81 -6.68 2.02
N GLY A 47 6.53 -6.44 1.74
CA GLY A 47 5.81 -7.02 0.61
C GLY A 47 6.41 -6.65 -0.75
N GLY A 48 6.66 -5.35 -0.99
CA GLY A 48 7.30 -4.86 -2.21
C GLY A 48 8.71 -5.42 -2.41
N THR A 49 9.49 -5.47 -1.32
CA THR A 49 10.84 -6.07 -1.32
C THR A 49 10.80 -7.55 -1.69
N ALA A 50 9.89 -8.31 -1.09
CA ALA A 50 9.72 -9.74 -1.36
C ALA A 50 9.29 -10.00 -2.80
N ALA A 51 8.38 -9.20 -3.35
CA ALA A 51 7.96 -9.29 -4.75
C ALA A 51 9.13 -9.00 -5.72
N ASN A 52 9.91 -7.94 -5.49
CA ASN A 52 11.10 -7.62 -6.29
C ASN A 52 12.17 -8.74 -6.21
N ALA A 53 12.37 -9.33 -5.03
CA ALA A 53 13.27 -10.47 -4.87
C ALA A 53 12.79 -11.70 -5.66
N ARG A 54 11.47 -11.98 -5.61
CA ARG A 54 10.84 -13.07 -6.36
C ARG A 54 10.99 -12.88 -7.87
N LEU A 55 10.73 -11.68 -8.39
CA LEU A 55 10.90 -11.36 -9.82
C LEU A 55 12.33 -11.58 -10.29
N ARG A 56 13.32 -11.12 -9.50
CA ARG A 56 14.74 -11.30 -9.84
C ARG A 56 15.15 -12.77 -9.80
N TRP A 57 14.67 -13.51 -8.82
CA TRP A 57 14.90 -14.95 -8.75
C TRP A 57 14.31 -15.66 -9.99
N GLN A 58 13.06 -15.37 -10.34
CA GLN A 58 12.39 -15.93 -11.53
C GLN A 58 13.09 -15.53 -12.82
N SER A 59 13.60 -14.30 -12.91
CA SER A 59 14.32 -13.83 -14.10
C SER A 59 15.67 -14.54 -14.27
N ARG A 60 16.39 -14.78 -13.16
CA ARG A 60 17.67 -15.50 -13.18
C ARG A 60 17.52 -16.99 -13.51
N HIS A 61 16.48 -17.65 -13.00
CA HIS A 61 16.30 -19.10 -13.13
C HIS A 61 15.38 -19.52 -14.28
N GLY A 62 14.47 -18.64 -14.70
CA GLY A 62 13.50 -18.91 -15.77
C GLY A 62 13.82 -18.25 -17.11
N GLY A 63 14.92 -17.50 -17.21
CA GLY A 63 15.41 -16.89 -18.46
C GLY A 63 14.58 -15.73 -19.03
N ARG A 64 13.36 -15.48 -18.52
CA ARG A 64 12.50 -14.37 -18.92
C ARG A 64 12.93 -13.08 -18.21
N LYS A 65 13.43 -12.09 -18.95
CA LYS A 65 13.87 -10.79 -18.41
C LYS A 65 12.68 -9.95 -17.97
N ILE A 66 12.86 -9.15 -16.92
CA ILE A 66 11.84 -8.22 -16.41
C ILE A 66 11.45 -7.21 -17.49
N CYS A 67 12.41 -6.66 -18.25
CA CYS A 67 12.15 -5.67 -19.28
C CYS A 67 11.29 -6.20 -20.45
N ASP A 68 11.42 -7.49 -20.77
CA ASP A 68 10.65 -8.12 -21.86
C ASP A 68 9.15 -8.21 -21.50
N ASP A 69 8.85 -8.33 -20.20
CA ASP A 69 7.48 -8.32 -19.69
C ASP A 69 6.83 -6.93 -19.80
N PHE A 70 7.62 -5.86 -19.70
CA PHE A 70 7.16 -4.47 -19.75
C PHE A 70 7.02 -3.89 -21.15
N ALA A 71 7.87 -4.30 -22.11
CA ALA A 71 7.80 -3.85 -23.51
C ALA A 71 6.48 -4.25 -24.23
N VAL A 72 5.75 -5.21 -23.65
CA VAL A 72 4.49 -5.75 -24.16
C VAL A 72 3.27 -5.12 -23.48
N ALA A 73 3.39 -4.70 -22.22
CA ALA A 73 2.26 -4.34 -21.37
C ALA A 73 1.92 -2.83 -21.31
N THR A 74 2.64 -1.95 -22.04
CA THR A 74 2.43 -0.48 -22.02
C THR A 74 2.30 0.08 -20.61
N VAL A 75 3.17 -0.37 -19.70
CA VAL A 75 3.18 0.13 -18.32
C VAL A 75 3.98 1.43 -18.27
N ASP A 76 3.60 2.35 -17.38
CA ASP A 76 4.33 3.60 -17.20
C ASP A 76 5.78 3.38 -16.72
N ASP A 77 6.64 4.37 -17.01
CA ASP A 77 8.06 4.33 -16.66
C ASP A 77 8.27 4.24 -15.14
N ALA A 78 7.34 4.78 -14.34
CA ALA A 78 7.40 4.73 -12.89
C ALA A 78 7.31 3.28 -12.37
N THR A 79 6.37 2.49 -12.90
CA THR A 79 6.20 1.09 -12.54
C THR A 79 7.40 0.24 -12.99
N LEU A 80 7.92 0.51 -14.19
CA LEU A 80 9.13 -0.17 -14.69
C LEU A 80 10.34 0.12 -13.78
N ASN A 81 10.55 1.39 -13.42
CA ASN A 81 11.66 1.79 -12.55
C ASN A 81 11.59 1.13 -11.17
N SER A 82 10.40 1.11 -10.54
CA SER A 82 10.21 0.44 -9.25
C SER A 82 10.44 -1.08 -9.33
N ALA A 83 10.06 -1.72 -10.45
CA ALA A 83 10.26 -3.16 -10.66
C ALA A 83 11.74 -3.52 -10.93
N LEU A 84 12.48 -2.63 -11.59
CA LEU A 84 13.91 -2.81 -11.87
C LEU A 84 14.81 -2.44 -10.69
N GLU A 85 14.27 -1.79 -9.65
CA GLU A 85 15.02 -1.46 -8.45
C GLU A 85 15.58 -2.72 -7.76
N HIS A 86 16.76 -2.60 -7.14
CA HIS A 86 17.32 -3.70 -6.36
C HIS A 86 16.53 -3.86 -5.06
N PRO A 87 16.13 -5.09 -4.64
CA PRO A 87 15.34 -5.29 -3.42
C PRO A 87 15.97 -4.64 -2.19
N ALA A 88 17.29 -4.71 -2.06
CA ALA A 88 18.00 -4.02 -0.99
C ALA A 88 17.91 -2.49 -1.09
N SER A 89 18.00 -1.90 -2.29
CA SER A 89 17.84 -0.45 -2.48
C SER A 89 16.46 0.01 -2.06
N PHE A 90 15.43 -0.67 -2.57
CA PHE A 90 14.03 -0.44 -2.22
C PHE A 90 13.83 -0.53 -0.69
N PHE A 91 14.28 -1.64 -0.10
CA PHE A 91 14.17 -1.87 1.34
C PHE A 91 14.85 -0.78 2.17
N PHE A 92 16.12 -0.44 1.87
CA PHE A 92 16.85 0.55 2.67
C PHE A 92 16.31 1.97 2.51
N ARG A 93 15.91 2.36 1.29
CA ARG A 93 15.24 3.63 1.03
C ARG A 93 13.99 3.76 1.90
N ASP A 94 13.13 2.75 1.86
CA ASP A 94 11.84 2.83 2.54
C ASP A 94 11.91 2.52 4.04
N LEU A 95 12.97 1.84 4.50
CA LEU A 95 13.28 1.67 5.92
C LEU A 95 13.57 3.02 6.59
N ILE A 96 14.31 3.91 5.93
CA ILE A 96 14.58 5.26 6.44
C ILE A 96 13.27 6.01 6.67
N PHE A 97 12.34 5.89 5.71
CA PHE A 97 11.00 6.45 5.81
C PHE A 97 10.19 5.82 6.97
N CYS A 98 10.24 4.50 7.14
CA CYS A 98 9.61 3.82 8.28
C CYS A 98 10.14 4.30 9.63
N LEU A 99 11.45 4.50 9.77
CA LEU A 99 12.08 5.00 10.99
C LEU A 99 11.67 6.46 11.26
N GLY A 100 11.66 7.30 10.21
CA GLY A 100 11.20 8.68 10.30
C GLY A 100 9.74 8.77 10.73
N HIS A 101 8.86 7.95 10.15
CA HIS A 101 7.46 7.86 10.54
C HIS A 101 7.32 7.44 12.01
N LEU A 102 8.02 6.39 12.47
CA LEU A 102 7.94 5.94 13.87
C LEU A 102 8.37 7.03 14.86
N GLY A 103 9.52 7.67 14.59
CA GLY A 103 10.01 8.76 15.43
C GLY A 103 9.03 9.92 15.49
N LEU A 104 8.43 10.27 14.35
CA LEU A 104 7.46 11.35 14.25
C LEU A 104 6.13 11.01 14.94
N ALA A 105 5.63 9.78 14.78
CA ALA A 105 4.43 9.30 15.48
C ALA A 105 4.63 9.33 17.01
N GLY A 106 5.80 8.90 17.48
CA GLY A 106 6.17 8.97 18.90
C GLY A 106 6.24 10.42 19.42
N TRP A 107 6.85 11.31 18.64
CA TRP A 107 6.90 12.74 18.98
C TRP A 107 5.51 13.36 19.10
N ILE A 108 4.60 13.06 18.15
CA ILE A 108 3.20 13.52 18.17
C ILE A 108 2.47 13.00 19.40
N ALA A 109 2.65 11.73 19.75
CA ALA A 109 2.04 11.15 20.93
C ALA A 109 2.44 11.89 22.22
N VAL A 110 3.73 12.22 22.36
CA VAL A 110 4.26 12.96 23.51
C VAL A 110 3.76 14.40 23.56
N TRP A 111 3.77 15.13 22.45
CA TRP A 111 3.48 16.56 22.43
C TRP A 111 2.00 16.92 22.45
N ILE A 112 1.15 16.11 21.81
CA ILE A 112 -0.30 16.36 21.79
C ILE A 112 -0.99 15.68 22.99
N GLY A 113 -0.29 14.80 23.70
CA GLY A 113 -0.90 13.97 24.75
C GLY A 113 -1.87 12.95 24.17
N VAL A 114 -1.65 12.52 22.92
CA VAL A 114 -2.45 11.48 22.29
C VAL A 114 -2.18 10.16 23.02
N SER A 115 -3.23 9.57 23.58
CA SER A 115 -3.13 8.31 24.29
C SER A 115 -2.65 7.19 23.36
N PHE A 116 -1.90 6.26 23.94
CA PHE A 116 -1.41 5.07 23.28
C PHE A 116 -1.70 3.84 24.15
N SER A 117 -2.10 2.73 23.54
CA SER A 117 -2.31 1.47 24.26
C SER A 117 -1.77 0.31 23.45
N VAL A 118 -0.74 -0.33 24.00
CA VAL A 118 -0.16 -1.57 23.45
C VAL A 118 -1.26 -2.65 23.33
N THR A 119 -2.10 -2.79 24.34
CA THR A 119 -3.16 -3.81 24.36
C THR A 119 -4.20 -3.56 23.28
N ALA A 120 -4.69 -2.32 23.16
CA ALA A 120 -5.67 -1.98 22.14
C ALA A 120 -5.08 -1.91 20.72
N PHE A 121 -3.76 -1.86 20.57
CA PHE A 121 -3.08 -1.78 19.28
C PHE A 121 -3.08 -3.13 18.53
N TRP A 122 -3.09 -4.25 19.25
CA TRP A 122 -3.07 -5.58 18.63
C TRP A 122 -4.31 -5.88 17.79
N VAL A 123 -5.47 -5.32 18.15
CA VAL A 123 -6.73 -5.52 17.41
C VAL A 123 -6.66 -4.92 16.00
N PRO A 124 -6.41 -3.61 15.81
CA PRO A 124 -6.27 -3.05 14.46
C PRO A 124 -5.08 -3.62 13.69
N LEU A 125 -3.98 -3.95 14.37
CA LEU A 125 -2.83 -4.59 13.72
C LEU A 125 -3.20 -5.99 13.20
N GLY A 126 -3.87 -6.81 14.00
CA GLY A 126 -4.31 -8.14 13.59
C GLY A 126 -5.25 -8.10 12.38
N LEU A 127 -6.15 -7.11 12.32
CA LEU A 127 -7.02 -6.89 11.17
C LEU A 127 -6.25 -6.44 9.92
N ALA A 128 -5.25 -5.57 10.08
CA ALA A 128 -4.38 -5.17 8.97
C ALA A 128 -3.59 -6.36 8.41
N VAL A 129 -3.01 -7.18 9.29
CA VAL A 129 -2.33 -8.42 8.91
C VAL A 129 -3.29 -9.36 8.18
N PHE A 130 -4.48 -9.61 8.73
CA PHE A 130 -5.49 -10.47 8.10
C PHE A 130 -5.87 -9.98 6.70
N ARG A 131 -6.07 -8.66 6.55
CA ARG A 131 -6.35 -8.04 5.26
C ARG A 131 -5.23 -8.30 4.25
N HIS A 132 -3.98 -8.02 4.61
CA HIS A 132 -2.84 -8.21 3.70
C HIS A 132 -2.59 -9.68 3.36
N LEU A 133 -2.79 -10.58 4.33
CA LEU A 133 -2.75 -12.01 4.09
C LEU A 133 -3.85 -12.45 3.11
N THR A 134 -5.05 -11.87 3.19
CA THR A 134 -6.15 -12.20 2.27
C THR A 134 -5.86 -11.71 0.85
N GLU A 135 -5.28 -10.52 0.72
CA GLU A 135 -4.83 -9.96 -0.57
C GLU A 135 -3.77 -10.87 -1.21
N GLU A 136 -2.69 -11.18 -0.47
CA GLU A 136 -1.59 -12.04 -0.94
C GLU A 136 -2.05 -13.48 -1.22
N PHE A 137 -2.94 -14.02 -0.38
CA PHE A 137 -3.53 -15.34 -0.58
C PHE A 137 -4.33 -15.38 -1.88
N THR A 138 -5.14 -14.36 -2.15
CA THR A 138 -5.91 -14.33 -3.40
C THR A 138 -4.98 -14.23 -4.61
N ASP A 139 -3.91 -13.44 -4.51
CA ASP A 139 -2.91 -13.34 -5.59
C ASP A 139 -2.12 -14.63 -5.79
N SER A 140 -1.94 -15.43 -4.73
CA SER A 140 -1.30 -16.73 -4.81
C SER A 140 -2.14 -17.78 -5.55
N LEU A 141 -3.46 -17.61 -5.58
CA LEU A 141 -4.41 -18.46 -6.32
C LEU A 141 -4.53 -18.05 -7.80
N ALA A 142 -3.96 -16.92 -8.20
CA ALA A 142 -3.96 -16.49 -9.59
C ALA A 142 -3.07 -17.40 -10.45
N ASP A 143 -3.36 -17.46 -11.75
CA ASP A 143 -2.49 -18.08 -12.75
C ASP A 143 -1.03 -17.55 -12.58
N PRO A 144 0.01 -18.40 -12.63
CA PRO A 144 1.40 -17.99 -12.45
C PRO A 144 1.82 -16.80 -13.32
N TYR A 145 1.31 -16.69 -14.54
CA TYR A 145 1.60 -15.59 -15.45
C TYR A 145 0.90 -14.29 -15.03
N VAL A 146 -0.32 -14.38 -14.50
CA VAL A 146 -1.04 -13.23 -13.93
C VAL A 146 -0.39 -12.79 -12.62
N ARG A 147 0.02 -13.74 -11.77
CA ARG A 147 0.75 -13.46 -10.53
C ARG A 147 2.06 -12.72 -10.82
N ARG A 148 2.84 -13.17 -11.81
CA ARG A 148 4.06 -12.47 -12.23
C ARG A 148 3.75 -11.04 -12.68
N ALA A 149 2.67 -10.83 -13.44
CA ALA A 149 2.26 -9.48 -13.84
C ALA A 149 1.87 -8.59 -12.65
N LYS A 150 1.24 -9.16 -11.60
CA LYS A 150 0.97 -8.45 -10.34
C LYS A 150 2.24 -8.17 -9.53
N ASP A 151 3.21 -9.08 -9.54
CA ASP A 151 4.51 -8.91 -8.88
C ASP A 151 5.29 -7.74 -9.53
N LEU A 152 5.24 -7.59 -10.86
CA LEU A 152 5.87 -6.46 -11.59
C LEU A 152 5.37 -5.09 -11.12
N ARG A 153 4.16 -5.03 -10.56
CA ARG A 153 3.55 -3.80 -10.05
C ARG A 153 3.73 -3.63 -8.55
N ALA A 154 4.09 -4.69 -7.82
CA ALA A 154 4.02 -4.72 -6.36
C ALA A 154 4.91 -3.66 -5.70
N ALA A 155 6.11 -3.40 -6.23
CA ALA A 155 6.98 -2.34 -5.73
C ALA A 155 6.39 -0.94 -5.95
N HIS A 156 5.81 -0.69 -7.12
CA HIS A 156 5.15 0.58 -7.41
C HIS A 156 3.87 0.76 -6.59
N ASP A 157 3.07 -0.29 -6.43
CA ASP A 157 1.90 -0.30 -5.56
C ASP A 157 2.30 -0.01 -4.11
N ALA A 158 3.40 -0.59 -3.63
CA ALA A 158 3.97 -0.28 -2.32
C ALA A 158 4.45 1.17 -2.21
N ASP A 159 5.15 1.70 -3.21
CA ASP A 159 5.57 3.12 -3.27
C ASP A 159 4.36 4.06 -3.15
N ARG A 160 3.27 3.77 -3.87
CA ARG A 160 2.03 4.57 -3.79
C ARG A 160 1.39 4.53 -2.40
N ARG A 161 1.39 3.37 -1.75
CA ARG A 161 0.86 3.22 -0.38
C ARG A 161 1.73 3.97 0.63
N VAL A 162 3.05 3.77 0.56
CA VAL A 162 4.05 4.46 1.39
C VAL A 162 3.94 5.97 1.21
N PHE A 163 3.94 6.46 -0.03
CA PHE A 163 3.80 7.90 -0.33
C PHE A 163 2.51 8.49 0.24
N THR A 164 1.38 7.79 0.07
CA THR A 164 0.09 8.24 0.62
C THR A 164 0.17 8.38 2.14
N GLN A 165 0.70 7.37 2.84
CA GLN A 165 0.85 7.43 4.29
C GLN A 165 1.76 8.58 4.73
N HIS A 166 2.91 8.77 4.07
CA HIS A 166 3.85 9.83 4.42
C HIS A 166 3.31 11.22 4.13
N PHE A 167 2.66 11.42 2.99
CA PHE A 167 2.01 12.69 2.65
C PHE A 167 1.03 13.10 3.76
N PHE A 168 0.22 12.16 4.26
CA PHE A 168 -0.70 12.44 5.36
C PHE A 168 0.00 12.76 6.67
N VAL A 169 1.05 12.02 7.01
CA VAL A 169 1.82 12.29 8.23
C VAL A 169 2.44 13.69 8.17
N PHE A 170 3.02 14.08 7.03
CA PHE A 170 3.58 15.42 6.85
C PHE A 170 2.51 16.51 6.81
N ALA A 171 1.37 16.28 6.14
CA ALA A 171 0.25 17.22 6.13
C ALA A 171 -0.36 17.39 7.53
N ALA A 172 -0.49 16.29 8.28
CA ALA A 172 -0.97 16.32 9.66
C ALA A 172 0.01 17.10 10.54
N TRP A 173 1.31 16.92 10.34
CA TRP A 173 2.35 17.66 11.03
C TRP A 173 2.34 19.16 10.74
N GLY A 174 2.30 19.54 9.45
CA GLY A 174 2.25 20.96 9.05
C GLY A 174 1.01 21.66 9.59
N LEU A 175 -0.13 20.97 9.54
CA LEU A 175 -1.37 21.46 10.14
C LEU A 175 -1.26 21.55 11.67
N MET A 176 -0.66 20.57 12.34
CA MET A 176 -0.47 20.59 13.79
C MET A 176 0.42 21.75 14.26
N ILE A 177 1.53 22.03 13.58
CA ILE A 177 2.37 23.19 13.91
C ILE A 177 1.56 24.47 13.77
N PHE A 178 0.85 24.61 12.65
CA PHE A 178 -0.03 25.76 12.42
C PHE A 178 -1.04 25.90 13.56
N LEU A 179 -1.71 24.83 13.97
CA LEU A 179 -2.75 24.88 14.98
C LEU A 179 -2.24 25.10 16.40
N SER A 180 -1.08 24.55 16.77
CA SER A 180 -0.45 24.81 18.06
C SER A 180 -0.05 26.28 18.23
N VAL A 181 0.34 26.95 17.13
CA VAL A 181 0.59 28.40 17.12
C VAL A 181 -0.71 29.21 17.32
N HIS A 182 -1.88 28.64 16.99
CA HIS A 182 -3.18 29.33 17.01
C HIS A 182 -4.16 28.81 18.08
N GLY A 183 -3.76 27.87 18.96
CA GLY A 183 -4.58 27.39 20.09
C GLY A 183 -5.77 26.48 19.75
N LEU A 184 -5.74 25.76 18.63
CA LEU A 184 -6.87 24.96 18.11
C LEU A 184 -6.52 23.47 17.93
N SER A 185 -6.38 22.68 19.00
CA SER A 185 -5.63 21.40 18.91
C SER A 185 -6.43 20.11 18.67
N HIS A 186 -7.65 19.92 19.20
CA HIS A 186 -8.22 18.55 19.31
C HIS A 186 -9.19 18.12 18.19
N VAL A 187 -10.13 18.97 17.77
CA VAL A 187 -11.17 18.60 16.78
C VAL A 187 -10.56 18.34 15.39
N LEU A 188 -9.44 18.99 15.08
CA LEU A 188 -8.79 18.90 13.77
C LEU A 188 -7.91 17.65 13.60
N VAL A 189 -7.38 17.08 14.69
CA VAL A 189 -6.68 15.78 14.67
C VAL A 189 -7.64 14.67 14.23
N LEU A 190 -8.85 14.67 14.78
CA LEU A 190 -9.91 13.74 14.40
C LEU A 190 -10.28 13.89 12.92
N GLY A 191 -10.52 15.12 12.45
CA GLY A 191 -10.79 15.38 11.04
C GLY A 191 -9.68 14.90 10.10
N MET A 192 -8.42 15.04 10.51
CA MET A 192 -7.26 14.59 9.72
C MET A 192 -7.11 13.07 9.70
N VAL A 193 -7.32 12.40 10.82
CA VAL A 193 -7.39 10.92 10.87
C VAL A 193 -8.52 10.41 9.98
N GLY A 194 -9.68 11.07 10.02
CA GLY A 194 -10.80 10.77 9.13
C GLY A 194 -10.42 10.89 7.65
N LEU A 195 -9.81 12.02 7.26
CA LEU A 195 -9.37 12.27 5.89
C LEU A 195 -8.30 11.26 5.43
N TYR A 196 -7.35 10.95 6.31
CA TYR A 196 -6.32 9.93 6.07
C TYR A 196 -6.96 8.58 5.73
N VAL A 197 -7.89 8.09 6.56
CA VAL A 197 -8.52 6.78 6.33
C VAL A 197 -9.34 6.79 5.04
N VAL A 198 -10.03 7.87 4.72
CA VAL A 198 -10.79 8.00 3.46
C VAL A 198 -9.88 7.94 2.25
N LEU A 199 -8.81 8.76 2.20
CA LEU A 199 -7.93 8.78 1.04
C LEU A 199 -7.10 7.50 0.93
N LYS A 200 -6.68 6.92 2.06
CA LYS A 200 -6.10 5.57 2.10
C LYS A 200 -7.05 4.56 1.49
N THR A 201 -8.32 4.55 1.89
CA THR A 201 -9.33 3.64 1.33
C THR A 201 -9.44 3.81 -0.17
N PHE A 202 -9.47 5.05 -0.66
CA PHE A 202 -9.50 5.34 -2.09
C PHE A 202 -8.27 4.78 -2.83
N VAL A 203 -7.05 5.07 -2.34
CA VAL A 203 -5.81 4.57 -2.94
C VAL A 203 -5.77 3.05 -2.97
N GLU A 204 -6.20 2.41 -1.89
CA GLU A 204 -6.23 0.95 -1.76
C GLU A 204 -7.24 0.30 -2.71
N VAL A 205 -8.43 0.89 -2.87
CA VAL A 205 -9.41 0.46 -3.87
C VAL A 205 -8.88 0.63 -5.28
N GLN A 206 -8.20 1.74 -5.59
CA GLN A 206 -7.60 2.00 -6.90
C GLN A 206 -6.49 0.99 -7.23
N ILE A 207 -5.63 0.66 -6.25
CA ILE A 207 -4.58 -0.36 -6.40
C ILE A 207 -5.23 -1.73 -6.63
N THR A 208 -6.19 -2.12 -5.79
CA THR A 208 -6.90 -3.40 -5.91
C THR A 208 -7.58 -3.54 -7.27
N TRP A 209 -8.24 -2.48 -7.74
CA TRP A 209 -8.84 -2.43 -9.07
C TRP A 209 -7.83 -2.59 -10.18
N SER A 210 -6.69 -1.91 -10.07
CA SER A 210 -5.64 -2.05 -11.07
C SER A 210 -5.05 -3.47 -11.10
N ARG A 211 -4.94 -4.12 -9.93
CA ARG A 211 -4.46 -5.51 -9.79
C ARG A 211 -5.47 -6.53 -10.36
N ASP A 212 -6.77 -6.33 -10.15
CA ASP A 212 -7.83 -7.18 -10.70
C ASP A 212 -7.93 -7.10 -12.23
N HIS A 213 -7.54 -5.96 -12.81
CA HIS A 213 -7.50 -5.74 -14.27
C HIS A 213 -6.14 -6.02 -14.89
N THR A 214 -5.19 -6.57 -14.11
CA THR A 214 -3.89 -6.98 -14.64
C THR A 214 -4.04 -8.28 -15.43
N VAL A 215 -3.74 -8.22 -16.72
CA VAL A 215 -3.67 -9.39 -17.62
C VAL A 215 -2.24 -9.91 -17.68
N SER A 216 -2.07 -11.18 -18.07
CA SER A 216 -0.72 -11.71 -18.26
C SER A 216 -0.03 -11.05 -19.46
N VAL A 217 1.30 -10.97 -19.40
CA VAL A 217 2.14 -10.45 -20.50
C VAL A 217 1.86 -11.19 -21.81
N ASP A 218 1.68 -12.52 -21.74
CA ASP A 218 1.43 -13.36 -22.92
C ASP A 218 0.04 -13.09 -23.53
N GLN A 219 -0.97 -12.82 -22.70
CA GLN A 219 -2.30 -12.38 -23.16
C GLN A 219 -2.25 -10.99 -23.79
N ALA A 220 -1.52 -10.05 -23.17
CA ALA A 220 -1.30 -8.72 -23.73
C ALA A 220 -0.57 -8.80 -25.08
N ARG A 221 0.40 -9.72 -25.23
CA ARG A 221 1.11 -9.98 -26.48
C ARG A 221 0.18 -10.49 -27.57
N ALA A 222 -0.64 -11.49 -27.25
CA ALA A 222 -1.61 -12.06 -28.18
C ALA A 222 -2.61 -11.02 -28.66
N ALA A 223 -3.18 -10.22 -27.74
CA ALA A 223 -4.11 -9.15 -28.07
C ALA A 223 -3.46 -8.05 -28.94
N ARG A 224 -2.18 -7.72 -28.71
CA ARG A 224 -1.44 -6.75 -29.53
C ARG A 224 -1.20 -7.28 -30.95
N VAL A 225 -0.83 -8.56 -31.09
CA VAL A 225 -0.67 -9.19 -32.41
C VAL A 225 -2.00 -9.24 -33.15
N GLU A 226 -3.08 -9.62 -32.48
CA GLU A 226 -4.43 -9.60 -33.04
C GLU A 226 -4.83 -8.21 -33.52
N LYS A 227 -4.59 -7.17 -32.71
CA LYS A 227 -4.85 -5.78 -33.10
C LYS A 227 -4.07 -5.38 -34.35
N LEU A 228 -2.76 -5.67 -34.40
CA LEU A 228 -1.90 -5.39 -35.56
C LEU A 228 -2.34 -6.15 -36.82
N MET A 229 -2.82 -7.39 -36.68
CA MET A 229 -3.35 -8.17 -37.80
C MET A 229 -4.75 -7.70 -38.24
N SER A 230 -5.55 -7.11 -37.34
CA SER A 230 -6.89 -6.62 -37.63
C SER A 230 -6.94 -5.29 -38.39
N GLY A 231 -5.79 -4.62 -38.58
CA GLY A 231 -5.67 -3.42 -39.42
C GLY A 231 -6.33 -2.15 -38.86
N HIS A 232 -6.67 -2.12 -37.56
CA HIS A 232 -7.21 -0.96 -36.84
C HIS A 232 -6.19 -0.31 -35.90
#